data_AF-A0A059KHG7-F1
#
_entry.id   AF-A0A059KHG7-F1
#
_cell.length_a   1.000
_cell.length_b   1.000
_cell.length_c   1.000
_cell.angle_alpha   90.00
_cell.angle_beta   90.00
_cell.angle_gamma   90.00
#
_symmetry.space_group_name_H-M   'P 1'
#
loop_
_entity.id
_entity.type
_entity.pdbx_description
1 polymer ?
#
loop_
_entity_poly.entity_id
_entity_poly.type
_entity_poly.pdbx_seq_one_letter_code
_entity_poly.pdbx_strand_id
1 'polypeptide(L)'
;MSPTGSPTGTIPLQTFALSITLQAPYLVHGNDAGRYGLHATLLRNHRRIPVLPGTLLAGRIAEVWTAHGKALGDADADRWFGTPGITIASGVGQRARLRVSDLVLTTVGGKPFDPTAATHEFDASRVQIDDTTGSVQHGALLMVEQVCLPGASLTFQGEWSVRADDRQAETLRRQLQVALQMQTQLGAWRNIGFGRVQAVEVKRKASDGVTRWPVQREAWAGGRRRFALTSDDALCLSASTQRGNVFVSVDHVSGGTIKGVLARMLSERYGVKSLDALPAQKLACHFDKVRVTHALPAAHDSGRPVPLPQSLVSLGGGQIRDAFRHEAPPDMLSGAVAFQTDWKTADFETAGARQGKGRSESYLRVRTDINGEGQAKDGALFAYDCRVSARDEQGHPLTRWLFDIDLGAVPEQDRGSVAQSLDDMLAEGLAPLGKTDARMEVQPCDDGAVWPSGPAQGLKKGDKVPVLLVTDALLFPTTEIEPPAVVDLVTIYTTQFEALQREIVGAAAADVPLRYSHHFATQRLAGGRFLHERYRERKDQPYRPLVLTEAGSVFVFEVVEPDGARRVLEAWQRHGLKLPPEVQQCHGADWTRHPYLPENGHGEVAVHPQHGFQPL
;
A
#
# COMPACT_ATOMS: atom_id res chain seq x y z
N MET A 1 -38.15 -4.26 -6.55
CA MET A 1 -38.40 -3.08 -7.38
C MET A 1 -37.04 -2.53 -7.81
N SER A 2 -36.70 -2.71 -9.07
CA SER A 2 -35.42 -2.25 -9.65
C SER A 2 -35.55 -0.78 -10.03
N PRO A 3 -34.74 0.16 -9.50
CA PRO A 3 -34.76 1.52 -10.01
C PRO A 3 -33.89 1.57 -11.27
N THR A 4 -34.56 1.60 -12.43
CA THR A 4 -33.98 1.90 -13.75
C THR A 4 -33.79 3.41 -13.92
N GLY A 5 -32.91 3.99 -13.10
CA GLY A 5 -32.36 5.32 -13.30
C GLY A 5 -30.85 5.23 -13.28
N SER A 6 -30.16 5.69 -14.33
CA SER A 6 -28.71 5.88 -14.26
C SER A 6 -28.40 6.75 -13.03
N PRO A 7 -27.53 6.32 -12.11
CA PRO A 7 -27.17 7.12 -10.94
C PRO A 7 -26.37 8.34 -11.40
N THR A 8 -27.05 9.44 -11.68
CA THR A 8 -26.44 10.72 -12.06
C THR A 8 -25.98 11.53 -10.84
N GLY A 9 -26.46 11.17 -9.64
CA GLY A 9 -26.05 11.80 -8.38
C GLY A 9 -24.80 11.15 -7.78
N THR A 10 -23.83 11.98 -7.37
CA THR A 10 -22.71 11.53 -6.55
C THR A 10 -23.10 11.49 -5.07
N ILE A 11 -22.59 10.50 -4.34
CA ILE A 11 -22.77 10.35 -2.90
C ILE A 11 -21.60 11.04 -2.19
N PRO A 12 -21.85 12.08 -1.38
CA PRO A 12 -20.79 12.81 -0.71
C PRO A 12 -20.08 11.95 0.34
N LEU A 13 -18.80 12.24 0.56
CA LEU A 13 -18.04 11.72 1.69
C LEU A 13 -18.43 12.49 2.95
N GLN A 14 -18.71 11.76 4.02
CA GLN A 14 -19.12 12.27 5.33
C GLN A 14 -18.08 11.86 6.35
N THR A 15 -17.66 12.81 7.20
CA THR A 15 -16.67 12.58 8.25
C THR A 15 -17.29 12.81 9.62
N PHE A 16 -17.03 11.90 10.55
CA PHE A 16 -17.45 11.98 11.93
C PHE A 16 -16.21 12.14 12.81
N ALA A 17 -16.18 13.20 13.62
CA ALA A 17 -15.21 13.36 14.70
C ALA A 17 -15.75 12.65 15.94
N LEU A 18 -14.99 11.68 16.44
CA LEU A 18 -15.29 10.93 17.66
C LEU A 18 -14.39 11.44 18.78
N SER A 19 -14.97 11.67 19.95
CA SER A 19 -14.27 11.99 21.20
C SER A 19 -14.80 11.10 22.32
N ILE A 20 -13.93 10.32 22.95
CA ILE A 20 -14.27 9.41 24.05
C ILE A 20 -13.39 9.75 25.24
N THR A 21 -14.00 10.08 26.38
CA THR A 21 -13.29 10.32 27.64
C THR A 21 -13.44 9.12 28.55
N LEU A 22 -12.31 8.53 28.96
CA LEU A 22 -12.21 7.41 29.89
C LEU A 22 -11.64 7.88 31.23
N GLN A 23 -11.98 7.18 32.30
CA GLN A 23 -11.32 7.33 33.60
C GLN A 23 -10.15 6.34 33.69
N ALA A 24 -8.98 6.84 34.12
CA ALA A 24 -7.86 5.99 34.47
C ALA A 24 -8.18 5.13 35.72
N PRO A 25 -7.66 3.90 35.83
CA PRO A 25 -6.70 3.29 34.91
C PRO A 25 -7.35 2.78 33.62
N TYR A 26 -6.59 2.74 32.53
CA TYR A 26 -6.99 2.26 31.21
C TYR A 26 -5.96 1.26 30.67
N LEU A 27 -6.40 0.24 29.95
CA LEU A 27 -5.49 -0.70 29.30
C LEU A 27 -6.07 -1.21 27.99
N VAL A 28 -5.30 -1.05 26.92
CA VAL A 28 -5.36 -1.92 25.74
C VAL A 28 -3.93 -2.42 25.55
N HIS A 29 -3.76 -3.74 25.47
CA HIS A 29 -2.44 -4.36 25.43
C HIS A 29 -1.66 -3.92 24.18
N GLY A 30 -0.48 -3.33 24.41
CA GLY A 30 0.51 -3.04 23.39
C GLY A 30 1.47 -4.21 23.16
N ASN A 31 2.33 -4.05 22.15
CA ASN A 31 3.39 -5.01 21.80
C ASN A 31 4.79 -4.44 22.00
N ASP A 32 4.87 -3.22 22.53
CA ASP A 32 6.14 -2.56 22.81
C ASP A 32 6.86 -3.35 23.91
N ALA A 33 8.18 -3.51 23.75
CA ALA A 33 9.04 -4.03 24.79
C ALA A 33 8.91 -3.11 26.01
N GLY A 34 8.14 -3.56 27.01
CA GLY A 34 7.96 -2.82 28.24
C GLY A 34 9.27 -2.70 29.02
N ARG A 35 9.32 -1.74 29.95
CA ARG A 35 10.42 -1.71 30.92
C ARG A 35 10.43 -3.00 31.76
N TYR A 36 11.61 -3.34 32.26
CA TYR A 36 11.78 -4.49 33.15
C TYR A 36 10.82 -4.37 34.36
N GLY A 37 10.08 -5.44 34.65
CA GLY A 37 9.07 -5.49 35.72
C GLY A 37 7.63 -5.18 35.30
N LEU A 38 7.39 -4.67 34.09
CA LEU A 38 6.03 -4.54 33.56
C LEU A 38 5.50 -5.86 33.01
N HIS A 39 4.23 -6.12 33.30
CA HIS A 39 3.48 -7.27 32.81
C HIS A 39 2.62 -6.90 31.59
N ALA A 40 2.23 -5.63 31.46
CA ALA A 40 1.50 -5.13 30.29
C ALA A 40 1.86 -3.67 29.99
N THR A 41 2.03 -3.37 28.70
CA THR A 41 2.22 -2.02 28.16
C THR A 41 0.95 -1.52 27.47
N LEU A 42 0.81 -0.19 27.39
CA LEU A 42 -0.26 0.42 26.62
C LEU A 42 0.01 0.31 25.12
N LEU A 43 -1.04 0.01 24.35
CA LEU A 43 -0.98 0.06 22.90
C LEU A 43 -0.79 1.50 22.44
N ARG A 44 0.25 1.70 21.62
CA ARG A 44 0.60 2.98 21.03
C ARG A 44 0.59 2.91 19.52
N ASN A 45 0.34 4.05 18.88
CA ASN A 45 0.63 4.20 17.46
C ASN A 45 2.16 4.31 17.21
N HIS A 46 2.56 4.39 15.95
CA HIS A 46 3.96 4.56 15.56
C HIS A 46 4.60 5.87 16.10
N ARG A 47 3.80 6.86 16.54
CA ARG A 47 4.27 8.07 17.22
C ARG A 47 4.39 7.91 18.74
N ARG A 48 4.29 6.68 19.26
CA ARG A 48 4.32 6.35 20.69
C ARG A 48 3.19 6.98 21.52
N ILE A 49 2.11 7.43 20.87
CA ILE A 49 0.93 7.97 21.55
C ILE A 49 -0.04 6.82 21.87
N PRO A 50 -0.55 6.70 23.10
CA PRO A 50 -1.57 5.70 23.43
C PRO A 50 -2.80 5.83 22.54
N VAL A 51 -3.36 4.70 22.11
CA VAL A 51 -4.53 4.68 21.24
C VAL A 51 -5.65 3.81 21.78
N LEU A 52 -6.86 4.14 21.36
CA LEU A 52 -8.04 3.30 21.46
C LEU A 52 -8.33 2.75 20.06
N PRO A 53 -8.16 1.43 19.83
CA PRO A 53 -8.26 0.88 18.48
C PRO A 53 -9.64 1.08 17.87
N GLY A 54 -9.68 1.56 16.63
CA GLY A 54 -10.93 1.74 15.90
C GLY A 54 -11.67 0.42 15.74
N THR A 55 -10.94 -0.67 15.50
CA THR A 55 -11.53 -2.02 15.37
C THR A 55 -12.14 -2.53 16.68
N LEU A 56 -11.59 -2.16 17.84
CA LEU A 56 -12.18 -2.48 19.14
C LEU A 56 -13.49 -1.75 19.33
N LEU A 57 -13.54 -0.46 18.96
CA LEU A 57 -14.77 0.33 18.99
C LEU A 57 -15.82 -0.21 18.02
N ALA A 58 -15.43 -0.54 16.80
CA ALA A 58 -16.32 -1.13 15.79
C ALA A 58 -16.92 -2.45 16.30
N GLY A 59 -16.13 -3.33 16.93
CA GLY A 59 -16.64 -4.55 17.54
C GLY A 59 -17.67 -4.28 18.65
N ARG A 60 -17.39 -3.33 19.55
CA ARG A 60 -18.33 -2.96 20.63
C ARG A 60 -19.62 -2.32 20.11
N ILE A 61 -19.53 -1.52 19.06
CA ILE A 61 -20.71 -0.95 18.40
C ILE A 61 -21.52 -2.05 17.73
N ALA A 62 -20.85 -2.98 17.02
CA ALA A 62 -21.51 -4.11 16.37
C ALA A 62 -22.26 -5.01 17.37
N GLU A 63 -21.67 -5.29 18.54
CA GLU A 63 -22.35 -6.01 19.64
C GLU A 63 -23.65 -5.31 20.06
N VAL A 64 -23.63 -3.99 20.29
CA VAL A 64 -24.81 -3.22 20.68
C VAL A 64 -25.85 -3.16 19.57
N TRP A 65 -25.43 -2.94 18.32
CA TRP A 65 -26.35 -2.93 17.17
C TRP A 65 -26.96 -4.31 16.92
N THR A 66 -26.26 -5.40 17.22
CA THR A 66 -26.81 -6.75 17.09
C THR A 66 -27.88 -6.99 18.17
N ALA A 67 -27.62 -6.57 19.41
CA ALA A 67 -28.56 -6.73 20.52
C ALA A 67 -29.77 -5.77 20.47
N HIS A 68 -29.58 -4.55 19.97
CA HIS A 68 -30.54 -3.45 20.09
C HIS A 68 -30.86 -2.74 18.76
N GLY A 69 -30.42 -3.26 17.61
CA GLY A 69 -30.44 -2.55 16.32
C GLY A 69 -31.81 -2.03 15.90
N LYS A 70 -32.89 -2.79 16.13
CA LYS A 70 -34.28 -2.35 15.86
C LYS A 70 -34.65 -1.09 16.65
N ALA A 71 -34.28 -1.04 17.93
CA ALA A 71 -34.54 0.12 18.79
C ALA A 71 -33.67 1.34 18.39
N LEU A 72 -32.57 1.11 17.68
CA LEU A 72 -31.66 2.14 17.18
C LEU A 72 -31.97 2.56 15.73
N GLY A 73 -33.17 2.28 15.22
CA GLY A 73 -33.58 2.63 13.86
C GLY A 73 -32.93 1.73 12.81
N ASP A 74 -33.00 0.42 13.03
CA ASP A 74 -32.47 -0.63 12.15
C ASP A 74 -30.97 -0.49 11.85
N ALA A 75 -30.18 -0.32 12.92
CA ALA A 75 -28.72 -0.32 12.81
C ALA A 75 -28.21 -1.69 12.31
N ASP A 76 -27.41 -1.66 11.25
CA ASP A 76 -26.94 -2.86 10.54
C ASP A 76 -25.40 -2.93 10.58
N ALA A 77 -24.88 -3.78 11.47
CA ALA A 77 -23.45 -3.95 11.67
C ALA A 77 -22.75 -4.49 10.41
N ASP A 78 -23.36 -5.46 9.72
CA ASP A 78 -22.81 -6.10 8.53
C ASP A 78 -22.68 -5.11 7.38
N ARG A 79 -23.65 -4.21 7.22
CA ARG A 79 -23.60 -3.14 6.23
C ARG A 79 -22.46 -2.16 6.46
N TRP A 80 -22.21 -1.79 7.71
CA TRP A 80 -21.27 -0.72 8.04
C TRP A 80 -19.85 -1.23 8.25
N PHE A 81 -19.68 -2.32 8.98
CA PHE A 81 -18.38 -2.91 9.32
C PHE A 81 -17.99 -4.09 8.43
N GLY A 82 -18.90 -4.54 7.56
CA GLY A 82 -18.66 -5.63 6.63
C GLY A 82 -18.78 -7.01 7.28
N THR A 83 -18.72 -8.05 6.45
CA THR A 83 -18.72 -9.44 6.86
C THR A 83 -17.54 -10.18 6.24
N PRO A 84 -16.83 -11.03 7.00
CA PRO A 84 -15.76 -11.84 6.45
C PRO A 84 -16.32 -12.80 5.39
N GLY A 85 -15.66 -12.88 4.24
CA GLY A 85 -15.92 -13.93 3.26
C GLY A 85 -15.28 -15.23 3.74
N ILE A 86 -16.06 -16.30 3.88
CA ILE A 86 -15.57 -17.59 4.39
C ILE A 86 -14.65 -18.28 3.37
N THR A 87 -14.92 -18.10 2.06
CA THR A 87 -14.03 -18.38 0.92
C THR A 87 -14.52 -17.58 -0.30
N ILE A 88 -13.69 -17.38 -1.34
CA ILE A 88 -14.16 -16.80 -2.62
C ILE A 88 -15.28 -17.67 -3.24
N ALA A 89 -15.31 -18.97 -2.94
CA ALA A 89 -16.26 -19.95 -3.48
C ALA A 89 -17.61 -20.03 -2.73
N SER A 90 -17.71 -19.57 -1.47
CA SER A 90 -18.91 -19.74 -0.63
C SER A 90 -19.67 -18.45 -0.31
N GLY A 91 -19.32 -17.34 -0.96
CA GLY A 91 -20.01 -16.05 -0.84
C GLY A 91 -19.03 -14.87 -0.85
N VAL A 92 -19.38 -13.80 -1.56
CA VAL A 92 -18.59 -12.57 -1.56
C VAL A 92 -18.83 -11.89 -0.21
N GLY A 93 -17.85 -11.97 0.69
CA GLY A 93 -17.90 -11.22 1.96
C GLY A 93 -18.21 -9.75 1.70
N GLN A 94 -18.98 -9.12 2.58
CA GLN A 94 -19.36 -7.74 2.39
C GLN A 94 -18.25 -6.81 2.90
N ARG A 95 -17.79 -5.89 2.06
CA ARG A 95 -16.81 -4.89 2.51
C ARG A 95 -17.49 -3.85 3.41
N ALA A 96 -16.77 -3.41 4.44
CA ALA A 96 -17.17 -2.30 5.29
C ALA A 96 -17.41 -1.03 4.46
N ARG A 97 -18.52 -0.33 4.75
CA ARG A 97 -18.81 1.00 4.20
C ARG A 97 -18.25 2.11 5.07
N LEU A 98 -18.24 1.90 6.39
CA LEU A 98 -17.71 2.84 7.36
C LEU A 98 -16.20 2.60 7.50
N ARG A 99 -15.42 3.64 7.24
CA ARG A 99 -13.96 3.63 7.38
C ARG A 99 -13.64 4.02 8.82
N VAL A 100 -12.93 3.13 9.49
CA VAL A 100 -12.69 3.17 10.93
C VAL A 100 -11.20 3.38 11.17
N SER A 101 -10.88 4.42 11.93
CA SER A 101 -9.52 4.75 12.35
C SER A 101 -9.37 4.66 13.87
N ASP A 102 -8.13 4.51 14.34
CA ASP A 102 -7.82 4.55 15.77
C ASP A 102 -8.06 5.95 16.34
N LEU A 103 -8.50 6.02 17.60
CA LEU A 103 -8.57 7.28 18.34
C LEU A 103 -7.29 7.45 19.14
N VAL A 104 -6.65 8.61 19.03
CA VAL A 104 -5.39 8.95 19.71
C VAL A 104 -5.66 9.68 21.02
N LEU A 105 -4.86 9.41 22.05
CA LEU A 105 -4.93 10.17 23.30
C LEU A 105 -4.49 11.62 23.04
N THR A 106 -5.37 12.57 23.33
CA THR A 106 -5.13 14.00 23.10
C THR A 106 -4.98 14.78 24.40
N THR A 107 -5.71 14.40 25.46
CA THR A 107 -5.64 15.08 26.75
C THR A 107 -5.68 14.13 27.94
N VAL A 108 -4.99 14.54 29.01
CA VAL A 108 -4.94 13.88 30.32
C VAL A 108 -5.27 14.93 31.38
N GLY A 109 -6.33 14.70 32.17
CA GLY A 109 -6.78 15.66 33.20
C GLY A 109 -7.12 17.04 32.62
N GLY A 110 -7.55 17.11 31.36
CA GLY A 110 -7.85 18.36 30.65
C GLY A 110 -6.63 19.09 30.07
N LYS A 111 -5.42 18.57 30.22
CA LYS A 111 -4.19 19.12 29.63
C LYS A 111 -3.78 18.34 28.38
N PRO A 112 -3.17 18.98 27.36
CA PRO A 112 -2.61 18.27 26.21
C PRO A 112 -1.67 17.14 26.64
N PHE A 113 -1.79 15.98 26.01
CA PHE A 113 -0.90 14.86 26.24
C PHE A 113 0.48 15.14 25.64
N ASP A 114 1.53 14.99 26.46
CA ASP A 114 2.92 15.08 26.03
C ASP A 114 3.49 13.66 25.88
N PRO A 115 3.78 13.19 24.65
CA PRO A 115 4.35 11.87 24.41
C PRO A 115 5.80 11.73 24.90
N THR A 116 6.48 12.84 25.22
CA THR A 116 7.86 12.86 25.72
C THR A 116 7.94 12.80 27.24
N ALA A 117 6.83 13.09 27.94
CA ALA A 117 6.77 13.00 29.39
C ALA A 117 6.96 11.55 29.86
N ALA A 118 7.77 11.35 30.90
CA ALA A 118 8.05 10.04 31.45
C ALA A 118 6.76 9.39 31.98
N THR A 119 6.36 8.24 31.42
CA THR A 119 5.26 7.41 31.94
C THR A 119 5.66 6.64 33.20
N HIS A 120 6.94 6.70 33.58
CA HIS A 120 7.55 5.84 34.58
C HIS A 120 7.00 6.00 36.00
N GLU A 121 6.30 7.10 36.29
CA GLU A 121 5.74 7.42 37.61
C GLU A 121 4.35 6.82 37.86
N PHE A 122 3.72 6.20 36.85
CA PHE A 122 2.29 5.87 36.90
C PHE A 122 1.96 4.37 36.79
N ASP A 123 2.81 3.47 37.30
CA ASP A 123 2.46 2.04 37.27
C ASP A 123 1.28 1.70 38.17
N ALA A 124 0.31 0.98 37.62
CA ALA A 124 -0.77 0.37 38.39
C ALA A 124 -0.37 -1.08 38.74
N SER A 125 -0.38 -1.40 40.04
CA SER A 125 -0.26 -2.77 40.51
C SER A 125 -1.64 -3.41 40.66
N ARG A 126 -1.78 -4.64 40.16
CA ARG A 126 -2.88 -5.54 40.47
C ARG A 126 -2.34 -6.62 41.40
N VAL A 127 -3.07 -6.88 42.48
CA VAL A 127 -2.75 -7.91 43.46
C VAL A 127 -4.02 -8.73 43.67
N GLN A 128 -3.95 -10.05 43.48
CA GLN A 128 -4.99 -10.95 43.97
C GLN A 128 -4.62 -11.38 45.38
N ILE A 129 -5.51 -11.12 46.34
CA ILE A 129 -5.34 -11.53 47.72
C ILE A 129 -5.92 -12.94 47.85
N ASP A 130 -5.18 -13.83 48.48
CA ASP A 130 -5.64 -15.17 48.83
C ASP A 130 -6.60 -15.07 50.02
N ASP A 131 -7.85 -15.45 49.80
CA ASP A 131 -8.94 -15.31 50.79
C ASP A 131 -8.72 -16.13 52.07
N THR A 132 -7.80 -17.11 52.04
CA THR A 132 -7.50 -17.97 53.20
C THR A 132 -6.34 -17.44 54.03
N THR A 133 -5.31 -16.92 53.36
CA THR A 133 -4.04 -16.51 54.00
C THR A 133 -3.92 -14.99 54.18
N GLY A 134 -4.75 -14.19 53.50
CA GLY A 134 -4.66 -12.73 53.46
C GLY A 134 -3.40 -12.21 52.76
N SER A 135 -2.61 -13.10 52.16
CA SER A 135 -1.37 -12.77 51.45
C SER A 135 -1.62 -12.61 49.96
N VAL A 136 -0.64 -12.05 49.23
CA VAL A 136 -0.71 -11.99 47.77
C VAL A 136 -0.57 -13.40 47.20
N GLN A 137 -1.56 -13.83 46.41
CA GLN A 137 -1.48 -15.10 45.70
C GLN A 137 -0.24 -15.13 44.79
N HIS A 138 0.56 -16.19 44.89
CA HIS A 138 1.83 -16.28 44.17
C HIS A 138 1.65 -16.11 42.66
N GLY A 139 2.38 -15.17 42.06
CA GLY A 139 2.26 -14.84 40.63
C GLY A 139 1.09 -13.90 40.25
N ALA A 140 0.36 -13.37 41.23
CA ALA A 140 -0.80 -12.50 40.99
C ALA A 140 -0.51 -10.99 41.14
N LEU A 141 0.76 -10.60 41.29
CA LEU A 141 1.19 -9.21 41.17
C LEU A 141 1.41 -8.87 39.70
N LEU A 142 0.51 -8.11 39.08
CA LEU A 142 0.70 -7.58 37.73
C LEU A 142 0.99 -6.09 37.81
N MET A 143 2.08 -5.63 37.20
CA MET A 143 2.36 -4.21 37.01
C MET A 143 1.97 -3.81 35.59
N VAL A 144 1.15 -2.77 35.48
CA VAL A 144 0.66 -2.25 34.21
C VAL A 144 1.05 -0.81 34.06
N GLU A 145 1.60 -0.51 32.89
CA GLU A 145 1.92 0.85 32.51
C GLU A 145 0.66 1.73 32.46
N GLN A 146 0.72 2.92 33.07
CA GLN A 146 -0.26 3.98 32.81
C GLN A 146 0.44 5.26 32.37
N VAL A 147 -0.35 6.20 31.85
CA VAL A 147 0.11 7.54 31.46
C VAL A 147 -0.24 8.61 32.51
N CYS A 148 -0.94 8.23 33.57
CA CYS A 148 -1.40 9.13 34.63
C CYS A 148 -1.86 8.37 35.88
N LEU A 149 -2.08 9.11 36.96
CA LEU A 149 -2.66 8.58 38.20
C LEU A 149 -4.10 8.07 37.99
N PRO A 150 -4.53 7.06 38.78
CA PRO A 150 -5.92 6.61 38.81
C PRO A 150 -6.91 7.76 39.05
N GLY A 151 -8.06 7.68 38.39
CA GLY A 151 -9.12 8.68 38.49
C GLY A 151 -9.01 9.84 37.50
N ALA A 152 -7.84 10.07 36.89
CA ALA A 152 -7.67 11.11 35.87
C ALA A 152 -8.50 10.82 34.60
N SER A 153 -8.97 11.88 33.93
CA SER A 153 -9.72 11.77 32.68
C SER A 153 -8.77 11.70 31.47
N LEU A 154 -8.98 10.72 30.61
CA LEU A 154 -8.22 10.46 29.38
C LEU A 154 -9.12 10.68 28.17
N THR A 155 -8.84 11.68 27.32
CA THR A 155 -9.66 11.95 26.13
C THR A 155 -8.98 11.46 24.86
N PHE A 156 -9.63 10.51 24.19
CA PHE A 156 -9.22 9.95 22.91
C PHE A 156 -10.05 10.56 21.78
N GLN A 157 -9.38 10.99 20.70
CA GLN A 157 -10.04 11.63 19.55
C GLN A 157 -9.59 11.01 18.22
N GLY A 158 -10.47 11.00 17.23
CA GLY A 158 -10.19 10.45 15.91
C GLY A 158 -11.35 10.67 14.94
N GLU A 159 -11.16 10.26 13.70
CA GLU A 159 -12.11 10.51 12.61
C GLU A 159 -12.48 9.24 11.86
N TRP A 160 -13.77 9.05 11.66
CA TRP A 160 -14.33 7.98 10.83
C TRP A 160 -15.04 8.57 9.63
N SER A 161 -15.05 7.87 8.49
CA SER A 161 -15.64 8.42 7.26
C SER A 161 -16.47 7.42 6.47
N VAL A 162 -17.44 7.92 5.72
CA VAL A 162 -18.38 7.10 4.94
C VAL A 162 -18.96 7.86 3.76
N ARG A 163 -19.28 7.17 2.66
CA ARG A 163 -20.15 7.76 1.63
C ARG A 163 -21.62 7.52 1.97
N ALA A 164 -22.33 8.60 2.25
CA ALA A 164 -23.73 8.62 2.64
C ALA A 164 -24.37 9.98 2.30
N ASP A 165 -25.65 9.96 1.93
CA ASP A 165 -26.45 11.19 1.90
C ASP A 165 -26.66 11.76 3.32
N ASP A 166 -27.15 13.00 3.41
CA ASP A 166 -27.29 13.70 4.68
C ASP A 166 -28.18 12.98 5.69
N ARG A 167 -29.26 12.35 5.22
CA ARG A 167 -30.20 11.62 6.08
C ARG A 167 -29.56 10.36 6.64
N GLN A 168 -28.88 9.61 5.78
CA GLN A 168 -28.17 8.39 6.16
C GLN A 168 -27.00 8.71 7.09
N ALA A 169 -26.28 9.81 6.84
CA ALA A 169 -25.18 10.28 7.69
C ALA A 169 -25.64 10.68 9.10
N GLU A 170 -26.74 11.44 9.22
CA GLU A 170 -27.27 11.85 10.51
C GLU A 170 -27.86 10.67 11.30
N THR A 171 -28.47 9.71 10.59
CA THR A 171 -28.92 8.45 11.21
C THR A 171 -27.74 7.67 11.78
N LEU A 172 -26.68 7.49 10.98
CA LEU A 172 -25.46 6.81 11.43
C LEU A 172 -24.80 7.53 12.60
N ARG A 173 -24.69 8.87 12.57
CA ARG A 173 -24.13 9.67 13.67
C ARG A 173 -24.83 9.38 15.00
N ARG A 174 -26.18 9.37 15.00
CA ARG A 174 -26.99 9.05 16.19
C ARG A 174 -26.78 7.60 16.64
N GLN A 175 -26.75 6.65 15.71
CA GLN A 175 -26.52 5.23 16.01
C GLN A 175 -25.14 4.99 16.63
N LEU A 176 -24.10 5.66 16.14
CA LEU A 176 -22.75 5.62 16.69
C LEU A 176 -22.70 6.22 18.10
N GLN A 177 -23.28 7.41 18.28
CA GLN A 177 -23.35 8.10 19.57
C GLN A 177 -23.99 7.21 20.63
N VAL A 178 -25.18 6.67 20.36
CA VAL A 178 -25.93 5.87 21.33
C VAL A 178 -25.19 4.57 21.63
N ALA A 179 -24.68 3.86 20.62
CA ALA A 179 -24.00 2.59 20.84
C ALA A 179 -22.71 2.74 21.67
N LEU A 180 -21.99 3.84 21.49
CA LEU A 180 -20.82 4.18 22.30
C LEU A 180 -21.20 4.64 23.72
N GLN A 181 -22.29 5.40 23.89
CA GLN A 181 -22.79 5.80 25.21
C GLN A 181 -23.29 4.62 26.05
N MET A 182 -23.76 3.54 25.41
CA MET A 182 -24.16 2.31 26.09
C MET A 182 -22.96 1.51 26.64
N GLN A 183 -21.74 1.84 26.25
CA GLN A 183 -20.54 1.22 26.80
C GLN A 183 -20.24 1.79 28.19
N THR A 184 -20.19 0.93 29.20
CA THR A 184 -19.77 1.36 30.55
C THR A 184 -18.26 1.41 30.70
N GLN A 185 -17.54 0.54 29.99
CA GLN A 185 -16.08 0.42 30.05
C GLN A 185 -15.49 -0.05 28.71
N LEU A 186 -14.27 0.41 28.38
CA LEU A 186 -13.54 0.05 27.17
C LEU A 186 -12.12 -0.45 27.51
N GLY A 187 -11.62 -1.41 26.72
CA GLY A 187 -10.30 -2.01 26.90
C GLY A 187 -10.32 -3.33 27.70
N ALA A 188 -9.15 -3.70 28.22
CA ALA A 188 -8.94 -4.88 29.06
C ALA A 188 -9.35 -4.62 30.51
N TRP A 189 -9.57 -5.70 31.27
CA TRP A 189 -9.82 -5.68 32.72
C TRP A 189 -11.04 -4.86 33.17
N ARG A 190 -12.08 -4.83 32.33
CA ARG A 190 -13.35 -4.17 32.62
C ARG A 190 -14.02 -4.64 33.92
N ASN A 191 -13.83 -5.90 34.28
CA ASN A 191 -14.47 -6.48 35.46
C ASN A 191 -13.91 -5.92 36.78
N ILE A 192 -12.77 -5.23 36.74
CA ILE A 192 -12.14 -4.59 37.90
C ILE A 192 -12.07 -3.05 37.76
N GLY A 193 -12.83 -2.47 36.82
CA GLY A 193 -13.04 -1.02 36.73
C GLY A 193 -12.12 -0.25 35.79
N PHE A 194 -11.33 -0.92 34.94
CA PHE A 194 -10.45 -0.24 33.97
C PHE A 194 -11.25 0.36 32.79
N GLY A 195 -10.84 1.55 32.36
CA GLY A 195 -11.33 2.19 31.15
C GLY A 195 -12.80 2.59 31.22
N ARG A 196 -13.27 3.04 32.40
CA ARG A 196 -14.65 3.49 32.61
C ARG A 196 -14.97 4.67 31.70
N VAL A 197 -16.03 4.56 30.92
CA VAL A 197 -16.48 5.62 30.02
C VAL A 197 -17.13 6.74 30.84
N GLN A 198 -16.62 7.97 30.68
CA GLN A 198 -17.15 9.17 31.33
C GLN A 198 -17.98 10.02 30.35
N ALA A 199 -17.50 10.17 29.12
CA ALA A 199 -18.17 10.96 28.09
C ALA A 199 -17.90 10.38 26.70
N VAL A 200 -18.87 10.57 25.81
CA VAL A 200 -18.80 10.22 24.40
C VAL A 200 -19.41 11.34 23.60
N GLU A 201 -18.74 11.74 22.53
CA GLU A 201 -19.24 12.71 21.57
C GLU A 201 -18.91 12.27 20.14
N VAL A 202 -19.93 12.28 19.27
CA VAL A 202 -19.85 11.99 17.85
C VAL A 202 -20.45 13.17 17.10
N LYS A 203 -19.58 13.99 16.53
CA LYS A 203 -19.94 15.15 15.71
C LYS A 203 -19.78 14.82 14.25
N ARG A 204 -20.76 15.20 13.43
CA ARG A 204 -20.57 15.28 11.99
C ARG A 204 -19.75 16.52 11.70
N LYS A 205 -18.61 16.38 11.03
CA LYS A 205 -17.88 17.55 10.52
C LYS A 205 -18.69 18.17 9.41
N ALA A 206 -18.74 19.50 9.37
CA ALA A 206 -19.27 20.19 8.20
C ALA A 206 -18.50 19.65 6.98
N SER A 207 -19.23 19.36 5.91
CA SER A 207 -18.58 19.07 4.63
C SER A 207 -17.95 20.37 4.17
N ASP A 208 -16.70 20.61 4.59
CA ASP A 208 -15.81 21.50 3.86
C ASP A 208 -15.74 20.85 2.48
N GLY A 209 -16.50 21.37 1.51
CA GLY A 209 -16.67 20.73 0.22
C GLY A 209 -15.32 20.27 -0.33
N VAL A 210 -15.29 19.15 -1.05
CA VAL A 210 -14.05 18.53 -1.56
C VAL A 210 -13.09 19.63 -2.01
N THR A 211 -11.93 19.75 -1.36
CA THR A 211 -10.91 20.72 -1.70
C THR A 211 -10.43 20.41 -3.11
N ARG A 212 -11.07 21.03 -4.11
CA ARG A 212 -10.69 20.83 -5.51
C ARG A 212 -9.39 21.56 -5.73
N TRP A 213 -8.46 20.88 -6.39
CA TRP A 213 -7.29 21.56 -6.90
C TRP A 213 -7.70 22.59 -7.94
N PRO A 214 -6.98 23.73 -8.03
CA PRO A 214 -7.24 24.70 -9.07
C PRO A 214 -7.12 24.04 -10.45
N VAL A 215 -8.03 24.36 -11.36
CA VAL A 215 -8.03 23.83 -12.72
C VAL A 215 -6.76 24.30 -13.43
N GLN A 216 -5.86 23.36 -13.73
CA GLN A 216 -4.63 23.62 -14.47
C GLN A 216 -4.74 22.95 -15.83
N ARG A 217 -5.02 23.73 -16.88
CA ARG A 217 -5.25 23.21 -18.25
C ARG A 217 -4.05 22.45 -18.81
N GLU A 218 -2.84 22.78 -18.35
CA GLU A 218 -1.59 22.15 -18.79
C GLU A 218 -1.11 21.01 -17.86
N ALA A 219 -1.80 20.75 -16.74
CA ALA A 219 -1.34 19.76 -15.75
C ALA A 219 -1.31 18.32 -16.26
N TRP A 220 -1.99 18.05 -17.38
CA TRP A 220 -1.98 16.76 -18.08
C TRP A 220 -1.32 16.88 -19.46
N ALA A 221 -0.40 17.84 -19.66
CA ALA A 221 0.34 17.98 -20.91
C ALA A 221 1.00 16.65 -21.30
N GLY A 222 0.80 16.21 -22.56
CA GLY A 222 1.27 14.90 -23.02
C GLY A 222 0.48 13.70 -22.49
N GLY A 223 -0.62 13.92 -21.77
CA GLY A 223 -1.50 12.90 -21.22
C GLY A 223 -0.97 12.24 -19.95
N ARG A 224 0.02 12.82 -19.27
CA ARG A 224 0.60 12.27 -18.04
C ARG A 224 0.61 13.30 -16.93
N ARG A 225 0.42 12.86 -15.69
CA ARG A 225 0.56 13.71 -14.50
C ARG A 225 1.18 12.93 -13.34
N ARG A 226 2.03 13.62 -12.57
CA ARG A 226 2.71 13.09 -11.38
C ARG A 226 1.99 13.52 -10.10
N PHE A 227 2.01 12.62 -9.12
CA PHE A 227 1.40 12.80 -7.82
C PHE A 227 2.33 12.29 -6.71
N ALA A 228 2.22 12.93 -5.56
CA ALA A 228 2.84 12.52 -4.31
C ALA A 228 1.77 12.01 -3.35
N LEU A 229 2.07 10.88 -2.70
CA LEU A 229 1.29 10.35 -1.58
C LEU A 229 2.02 10.63 -0.27
N THR A 230 1.27 11.10 0.72
CA THR A 230 1.74 11.23 2.10
C THR A 230 0.73 10.57 3.03
N SER A 231 1.19 10.06 4.17
CA SER A 231 0.30 9.43 5.14
C SER A 231 0.88 9.48 6.54
N ASP A 232 -0.02 9.70 7.48
CA ASP A 232 0.21 9.50 8.90
C ASP A 232 -0.25 8.12 9.38
N ASP A 233 -0.85 7.31 8.51
CA ASP A 233 -1.32 5.96 8.85
C ASP A 233 -0.22 4.91 8.67
N ALA A 234 -0.33 3.82 9.42
CA ALA A 234 0.51 2.64 9.20
C ALA A 234 0.04 1.88 7.95
N LEU A 235 0.95 1.71 6.98
CA LEU A 235 0.67 1.06 5.71
C LEU A 235 0.98 -0.44 5.80
N CYS A 236 0.00 -1.29 5.51
CA CYS A 236 0.22 -2.73 5.32
C CYS A 236 -0.22 -3.16 3.91
N LEU A 237 0.74 -3.16 2.98
CA LEU A 237 0.56 -3.33 1.54
C LEU A 237 1.19 -4.64 1.06
N SER A 238 0.52 -5.31 0.11
CA SER A 238 1.02 -6.51 -0.59
C SER A 238 1.71 -7.55 0.32
N ALA A 239 1.13 -7.78 1.50
CA ALA A 239 1.85 -8.46 2.56
C ALA A 239 2.18 -9.92 2.25
N SER A 240 3.47 -10.27 2.26
CA SER A 240 3.91 -11.66 2.28
C SER A 240 3.86 -12.20 3.71
N THR A 241 3.55 -13.49 3.86
CA THR A 241 3.59 -14.16 5.16
C THR A 241 5.02 -14.59 5.44
N GLN A 242 5.70 -13.90 6.36
CA GLN A 242 7.03 -14.31 6.81
C GLN A 242 6.85 -15.19 8.06
N ARG A 243 6.78 -16.51 7.86
CA ARG A 243 6.66 -17.56 8.91
C ARG A 243 5.50 -17.33 9.91
N GLY A 244 4.40 -18.06 9.75
CA GLY A 244 3.27 -18.03 10.67
C GLY A 244 2.31 -16.86 10.40
N ASN A 245 1.81 -16.21 11.45
CA ASN A 245 0.73 -15.23 11.40
C ASN A 245 1.19 -13.75 11.25
N VAL A 246 2.42 -13.51 10.76
CA VAL A 246 2.96 -12.16 10.54
C VAL A 246 2.90 -11.80 9.06
N PHE A 247 2.25 -10.68 8.77
CA PHE A 247 2.12 -10.07 7.45
C PHE A 247 3.11 -8.91 7.33
N VAL A 248 4.08 -9.03 6.42
CA VAL A 248 5.13 -8.03 6.24
C VAL A 248 4.82 -7.14 5.04
N SER A 249 4.71 -5.84 5.29
CA SER A 249 4.42 -4.86 4.25
C SER A 249 5.63 -4.57 3.37
N VAL A 250 5.38 -4.46 2.07
CA VAL A 250 6.32 -3.81 1.13
C VAL A 250 6.33 -2.29 1.37
N ASP A 251 7.35 -1.63 0.82
CA ASP A 251 7.60 -0.19 1.01
C ASP A 251 7.14 0.70 -0.16
N HIS A 252 6.36 0.14 -1.09
CA HIS A 252 5.80 0.87 -2.21
C HIS A 252 4.30 0.58 -2.33
N VAL A 253 3.56 1.50 -2.97
CA VAL A 253 2.16 1.27 -3.33
C VAL A 253 2.11 0.85 -4.80
N SER A 254 1.70 -0.37 -5.11
CA SER A 254 1.65 -0.79 -6.52
C SER A 254 0.59 0.00 -7.30
N GLY A 255 0.83 0.22 -8.59
CA GLY A 255 -0.12 0.90 -9.47
C GLY A 255 -1.49 0.21 -9.50
N GLY A 256 -1.50 -1.13 -9.50
CA GLY A 256 -2.71 -1.93 -9.36
C GLY A 256 -3.46 -1.72 -8.03
N THR A 257 -2.75 -1.47 -6.92
CA THR A 257 -3.39 -1.10 -5.65
C THR A 257 -4.07 0.27 -5.77
N ILE A 258 -3.38 1.26 -6.35
CA ILE A 258 -3.95 2.60 -6.58
C ILE A 258 -5.18 2.52 -7.50
N LYS A 259 -5.08 1.81 -8.63
CA LYS A 259 -6.24 1.56 -9.52
C LYS A 259 -7.38 0.87 -8.80
N GLY A 260 -7.10 -0.15 -7.97
CA GLY A 260 -8.12 -0.84 -7.19
C GLY A 260 -8.86 0.09 -6.23
N VAL A 261 -8.13 0.98 -5.55
CA VAL A 261 -8.72 2.00 -4.67
C VAL A 261 -9.53 3.03 -5.46
N LEU A 262 -9.02 3.52 -6.59
CA LEU A 262 -9.77 4.43 -7.46
C LEU A 262 -11.06 3.78 -7.97
N ALA A 263 -11.01 2.55 -8.47
CA ALA A 263 -12.20 1.83 -8.93
C ALA A 263 -13.25 1.70 -7.82
N ARG A 264 -12.79 1.39 -6.59
CA ARG A 264 -13.65 1.33 -5.40
C ARG A 264 -14.24 2.70 -5.07
N MET A 265 -13.43 3.75 -4.99
CA MET A 265 -13.87 5.10 -4.70
C MET A 265 -14.90 5.60 -5.72
N LEU A 266 -14.70 5.29 -7.00
CA LEU A 266 -15.62 5.64 -8.08
C LEU A 266 -16.95 4.89 -7.94
N SER A 267 -16.89 3.58 -7.66
CA SER A 267 -18.07 2.76 -7.41
C SER A 267 -18.87 3.26 -6.20
N GLU A 268 -18.18 3.56 -5.09
CA GLU A 268 -18.78 4.13 -3.88
C GLU A 268 -19.38 5.52 -4.13
N ARG A 269 -18.70 6.36 -4.94
CA ARG A 269 -19.16 7.72 -5.28
C ARG A 269 -20.49 7.68 -6.04
N TYR A 270 -20.75 6.67 -6.85
CA TYR A 270 -22.01 6.52 -7.57
C TYR A 270 -22.96 5.47 -6.97
N GLY A 271 -22.62 4.87 -5.83
CA GLY A 271 -23.45 3.88 -5.15
C GLY A 271 -23.64 2.56 -5.93
N VAL A 272 -22.69 2.19 -6.78
CA VAL A 272 -22.74 0.98 -7.60
C VAL A 272 -21.75 -0.10 -7.13
N LYS A 273 -21.92 -1.34 -7.60
CA LYS A 273 -21.05 -2.47 -7.23
C LYS A 273 -19.82 -2.64 -8.13
N SER A 274 -19.90 -2.20 -9.39
CA SER A 274 -18.83 -2.28 -10.37
C SER A 274 -18.86 -1.09 -11.32
N LEU A 275 -17.74 -0.86 -12.00
CA LEU A 275 -17.60 0.24 -12.97
C LEU A 275 -18.47 0.02 -14.23
N ASP A 276 -18.81 -1.22 -14.57
CA ASP A 276 -19.69 -1.54 -15.71
C ASP A 276 -21.09 -0.92 -15.57
N ALA A 277 -21.51 -0.64 -14.33
CA ALA A 277 -22.76 0.04 -14.03
C ALA A 277 -22.71 1.56 -14.26
N LEU A 278 -21.58 2.11 -14.73
CA LEU A 278 -21.35 3.54 -14.97
C LEU A 278 -21.03 3.86 -16.44
N PRO A 279 -21.83 3.41 -17.42
CA PRO A 279 -21.52 3.60 -18.86
C PRO A 279 -21.50 5.06 -19.31
N ALA A 280 -22.09 5.97 -18.53
CA ALA A 280 -22.06 7.41 -18.80
C ALA A 280 -20.75 8.08 -18.35
N GLN A 281 -19.94 7.42 -17.52
CA GLN A 281 -18.73 7.99 -16.93
C GLN A 281 -17.50 7.61 -17.77
N LYS A 282 -16.89 8.60 -18.43
CA LYS A 282 -15.73 8.37 -19.31
C LYS A 282 -14.56 7.70 -18.60
N LEU A 283 -14.30 8.06 -17.34
CA LEU A 283 -13.28 7.39 -16.53
C LEU A 283 -13.59 5.90 -16.31
N ALA A 284 -14.86 5.52 -16.11
CA ALA A 284 -15.24 4.13 -15.98
C ALA A 284 -15.07 3.37 -17.30
N CYS A 285 -15.47 3.97 -18.44
CA CYS A 285 -15.38 3.36 -19.76
C CYS A 285 -13.94 3.08 -20.23
N HIS A 286 -12.97 3.91 -19.82
CA HIS A 286 -11.57 3.78 -20.23
C HIS A 286 -10.66 3.39 -19.06
N PHE A 287 -11.20 2.86 -17.97
CA PHE A 287 -10.45 2.58 -16.75
C PHE A 287 -9.34 1.54 -16.94
N ASP A 288 -9.57 0.59 -17.85
CA ASP A 288 -8.58 -0.39 -18.30
C ASP A 288 -7.36 0.31 -18.94
N LYS A 289 -7.58 1.33 -19.78
CA LYS A 289 -6.55 2.09 -20.50
C LYS A 289 -5.78 3.10 -19.67
N VAL A 290 -6.27 3.45 -18.48
CA VAL A 290 -5.54 4.33 -17.56
C VAL A 290 -4.37 3.55 -16.98
N ARG A 291 -3.14 4.01 -17.24
CA ARG A 291 -1.94 3.42 -16.65
C ARG A 291 -1.58 4.17 -15.37
N VAL A 292 -1.29 3.43 -14.31
CA VAL A 292 -0.82 3.98 -13.04
C VAL A 292 0.48 3.30 -12.66
N THR A 293 1.55 4.06 -12.46
CA THR A 293 2.86 3.51 -12.07
C THR A 293 2.90 3.17 -10.58
N HIS A 294 3.91 2.43 -10.14
CA HIS A 294 4.10 2.17 -8.71
C HIS A 294 4.48 3.46 -7.99
N ALA A 295 3.86 3.75 -6.84
CA ALA A 295 4.27 4.83 -5.97
C ALA A 295 5.50 4.40 -5.16
N LEU A 296 6.66 4.95 -5.53
CA LEU A 296 7.95 4.60 -4.94
C LEU A 296 8.34 5.61 -3.86
N PRO A 297 8.91 5.16 -2.72
CA PRO A 297 9.26 6.05 -1.62
C PRO A 297 10.44 6.94 -2.03
N ALA A 298 10.19 8.24 -2.12
CA ALA A 298 11.17 9.29 -2.38
C ALA A 298 11.44 10.07 -1.09
N ALA A 299 12.68 10.56 -0.93
CA ALA A 299 12.94 11.59 0.06
C ALA A 299 12.09 12.84 -0.25
N HIS A 300 11.74 13.60 0.78
CA HIS A 300 10.79 14.70 0.67
C HIS A 300 11.13 15.70 -0.46
N ASP A 301 12.41 16.00 -0.67
CA ASP A 301 12.86 16.98 -1.68
C ASP A 301 13.54 16.32 -2.90
N SER A 302 13.42 15.00 -3.05
CA SER A 302 13.98 14.28 -4.21
C SER A 302 12.91 13.96 -5.25
N GLY A 303 13.36 13.70 -6.48
CA GLY A 303 12.52 13.15 -7.55
C GLY A 303 12.19 11.67 -7.31
N ARG A 304 11.36 11.10 -8.18
CA ARG A 304 10.97 9.69 -8.11
C ARG A 304 12.21 8.78 -8.27
N PRO A 305 12.54 7.94 -7.27
CA PRO A 305 13.72 7.09 -7.33
C PRO A 305 13.47 5.87 -8.22
N VAL A 306 14.53 5.33 -8.81
CA VAL A 306 14.53 4.00 -9.45
C VAL A 306 14.96 2.92 -8.45
N PRO A 307 14.62 1.64 -8.66
CA PRO A 307 15.27 0.57 -7.92
C PRO A 307 16.78 0.56 -8.19
N LEU A 308 17.54 0.00 -7.25
CA LEU A 308 18.98 -0.19 -7.41
C LEU A 308 19.25 -1.16 -8.57
N PRO A 309 19.98 -0.76 -9.63
CA PRO A 309 20.32 -1.65 -10.73
C PRO A 309 21.10 -2.87 -10.25
N GLN A 310 20.70 -4.07 -10.65
CA GLN A 310 21.39 -5.33 -10.29
C GLN A 310 22.79 -5.45 -10.91
N SER A 311 23.11 -4.59 -11.87
CA SER A 311 24.47 -4.41 -12.40
C SER A 311 25.39 -3.64 -11.44
N LEU A 312 24.87 -3.04 -10.37
CA LEU A 312 25.70 -2.41 -9.34
C LEU A 312 26.50 -3.46 -8.56
N VAL A 313 27.79 -3.19 -8.41
CA VAL A 313 28.74 -4.00 -7.66
C VAL A 313 29.44 -3.15 -6.59
N SER A 314 29.64 -3.74 -5.41
CA SER A 314 30.47 -3.15 -4.35
C SER A 314 31.90 -3.69 -4.47
N LEU A 315 32.86 -2.77 -4.46
CA LEU A 315 34.30 -3.03 -4.49
C LEU A 315 34.90 -2.86 -3.09
N GLY A 316 36.13 -3.35 -2.90
CA GLY A 316 36.89 -3.12 -1.68
C GLY A 316 36.90 -1.63 -1.27
N GLY A 317 36.66 -1.35 0.00
CA GLY A 317 36.58 0.03 0.52
C GLY A 317 35.19 0.69 0.40
N GLY A 318 34.14 -0.06 0.06
CA GLY A 318 32.76 0.45 0.03
C GLY A 318 32.43 1.29 -1.21
N GLN A 319 33.27 1.21 -2.26
CA GLN A 319 33.01 1.90 -3.51
C GLN A 319 32.01 1.10 -4.36
N ILE A 320 30.88 1.73 -4.71
CA ILE A 320 29.86 1.12 -5.58
C ILE A 320 30.02 1.63 -7.02
N ARG A 321 30.08 0.71 -7.99
CA ARG A 321 30.17 0.98 -9.43
C ARG A 321 29.16 0.16 -10.23
N ASP A 322 28.92 0.55 -11.47
CA ASP A 322 27.98 -0.14 -12.37
C ASP A 322 28.69 -0.99 -13.43
N ALA A 323 28.45 -2.30 -13.41
CA ALA A 323 29.08 -3.28 -14.30
C ALA A 323 28.37 -3.46 -15.66
N PHE A 324 27.31 -2.71 -15.99
CA PHE A 324 26.45 -2.98 -17.17
C PHE A 324 27.19 -3.07 -18.53
N ARG A 325 28.41 -2.55 -18.65
CA ARG A 325 29.18 -2.57 -19.91
C ARG A 325 29.86 -3.92 -20.17
N HIS A 326 30.00 -4.73 -19.13
CA HIS A 326 30.83 -5.93 -19.09
C HIS A 326 29.94 -7.17 -19.05
N GLU A 327 30.01 -7.99 -20.10
CA GLU A 327 29.30 -9.28 -20.17
C GLU A 327 29.96 -10.35 -19.28
N ALA A 328 31.27 -10.22 -19.09
CA ALA A 328 32.08 -11.03 -18.19
C ALA A 328 32.95 -10.10 -17.31
N PRO A 329 33.40 -10.56 -16.13
CA PRO A 329 34.28 -9.77 -15.27
C PRO A 329 35.54 -9.30 -16.04
N PRO A 330 35.90 -8.00 -16.02
CA PRO A 330 37.12 -7.53 -16.68
C PRO A 330 38.38 -8.06 -15.99
N ASP A 331 39.41 -8.40 -16.79
CA ASP A 331 40.66 -9.01 -16.32
C ASP A 331 41.43 -8.17 -15.28
N MET A 332 41.22 -6.85 -15.28
CA MET A 332 41.95 -5.89 -14.43
C MET A 332 41.32 -5.67 -13.04
N LEU A 333 40.26 -6.39 -12.69
CA LEU A 333 39.61 -6.29 -11.38
C LEU A 333 40.53 -6.85 -10.27
N SER A 334 41.07 -5.97 -9.44
CA SER A 334 41.77 -6.37 -8.22
C SER A 334 40.77 -6.59 -7.07
N GLY A 335 40.55 -7.85 -6.70
CA GLY A 335 39.74 -8.25 -5.54
C GLY A 335 38.35 -8.78 -5.89
N ALA A 336 37.63 -9.26 -4.86
CA ALA A 336 36.28 -9.78 -5.02
C ALA A 336 35.26 -8.65 -5.23
N VAL A 337 34.40 -8.80 -6.23
CA VAL A 337 33.22 -7.97 -6.46
C VAL A 337 32.03 -8.57 -5.73
N ALA A 338 31.29 -7.75 -4.99
CA ALA A 338 30.06 -8.17 -4.33
C ALA A 338 28.84 -7.61 -5.08
N PHE A 339 27.99 -8.50 -5.58
CA PHE A 339 26.69 -8.14 -6.14
C PHE A 339 25.67 -7.90 -5.01
N GLN A 340 24.50 -7.35 -5.34
CA GLN A 340 23.48 -7.02 -4.35
C GLN A 340 23.08 -8.20 -3.45
N THR A 341 23.18 -9.45 -3.92
CA THR A 341 22.96 -10.66 -3.12
C THR A 341 23.93 -10.81 -1.96
N ASP A 342 25.12 -10.23 -2.06
CA ASP A 342 26.20 -10.29 -1.07
C ASP A 342 26.33 -9.01 -0.23
N TRP A 343 25.58 -7.96 -0.58
CA TRP A 343 25.61 -6.66 0.08
C TRP A 343 25.16 -6.73 1.55
N LYS A 344 25.70 -5.81 2.36
CA LYS A 344 25.25 -5.58 3.73
C LYS A 344 24.32 -4.37 3.79
N THR A 345 23.63 -4.19 4.92
CA THR A 345 22.69 -3.07 5.12
C THR A 345 23.30 -1.71 4.76
N ALA A 346 24.57 -1.48 5.14
CA ALA A 346 25.28 -0.24 4.86
C ALA A 346 25.46 0.04 3.36
N ASP A 347 25.66 -1.00 2.53
CA ASP A 347 25.76 -0.85 1.07
C ASP A 347 24.41 -0.39 0.49
N PHE A 348 23.30 -1.03 0.91
CA PHE A 348 21.95 -0.65 0.49
C PHE A 348 21.56 0.76 0.93
N GLU A 349 21.90 1.16 2.15
CA GLU A 349 21.66 2.51 2.66
C GLU A 349 22.45 3.56 1.88
N THR A 350 23.75 3.31 1.66
CA THR A 350 24.62 4.21 0.88
C THR A 350 24.11 4.36 -0.55
N ALA A 351 23.76 3.25 -1.20
CA ALA A 351 23.30 3.27 -2.58
C ALA A 351 21.91 3.91 -2.72
N GLY A 352 20.99 3.56 -1.82
CA GLY A 352 19.63 4.09 -1.79
C GLY A 352 19.59 5.60 -1.53
N ALA A 353 20.41 6.10 -0.60
CA ALA A 353 20.50 7.52 -0.31
C ALA A 353 20.97 8.32 -1.54
N ARG A 354 21.94 7.80 -2.31
CA ARG A 354 22.41 8.43 -3.56
C ARG A 354 21.32 8.51 -4.64
N GLN A 355 20.38 7.57 -4.65
CA GLN A 355 19.25 7.58 -5.59
C GLN A 355 18.05 8.42 -5.09
N GLY A 356 18.17 9.08 -3.94
CA GLY A 356 17.07 9.85 -3.36
C GLY A 356 15.91 8.99 -2.85
N LYS A 357 16.19 7.73 -2.49
CA LYS A 357 15.18 6.82 -1.92
C LYS A 357 14.73 7.32 -0.54
N GLY A 358 13.42 7.39 -0.35
CA GLY A 358 12.81 7.73 0.93
C GLY A 358 13.05 6.65 1.99
N ARG A 359 13.06 7.07 3.26
CA ARG A 359 13.22 6.17 4.40
C ARG A 359 11.85 5.90 5.04
N SER A 360 11.52 4.62 5.16
CA SER A 360 10.39 4.15 5.96
C SER A 360 10.87 3.47 7.25
N GLU A 361 10.00 3.43 8.24
CA GLU A 361 10.22 2.70 9.48
C GLU A 361 9.25 1.52 9.58
N SER A 362 9.72 0.43 10.19
CA SER A 362 8.87 -0.72 10.53
C SER A 362 8.05 -0.42 11.78
N TYR A 363 6.77 -0.71 11.73
CA TYR A 363 5.86 -0.61 12.87
C TYR A 363 5.04 -1.90 13.01
N LEU A 364 5.31 -2.66 14.08
CA LEU A 364 4.64 -3.93 14.35
C LEU A 364 3.31 -3.71 15.08
N ARG A 365 2.22 -4.13 14.45
CA ARG A 365 0.88 -4.10 15.02
C ARG A 365 0.32 -5.50 15.17
N VAL A 366 0.24 -6.01 16.41
CA VAL A 366 -0.42 -7.28 16.72
C VAL A 366 -1.92 -7.05 16.93
N ARG A 367 -2.73 -7.98 16.44
CA ARG A 367 -4.16 -8.07 16.67
C ARG A 367 -4.52 -9.48 17.12
N THR A 368 -5.57 -9.54 17.94
CA THR A 368 -6.16 -10.80 18.40
C THR A 368 -7.62 -10.80 17.95
N ASP A 369 -8.04 -11.87 17.29
CA ASP A 369 -9.47 -12.06 17.02
C ASP A 369 -10.22 -12.38 18.31
N ILE A 370 -11.40 -11.80 18.49
CA ILE A 370 -12.22 -11.94 19.70
C ILE A 370 -13.52 -12.65 19.30
N ASN A 371 -13.93 -13.66 20.07
CA ASN A 371 -15.21 -14.36 19.88
C ASN A 371 -16.40 -13.49 20.32
N GLY A 372 -17.63 -13.92 20.00
CA GLY A 372 -18.86 -13.19 20.37
C GLY A 372 -19.12 -13.08 21.88
N GLU A 373 -18.27 -13.71 22.71
CA GLU A 373 -18.31 -13.67 24.17
C GLU A 373 -17.25 -12.73 24.75
N GLY A 374 -16.46 -12.05 23.89
CA GLY A 374 -15.44 -11.10 24.31
C GLY A 374 -14.10 -11.73 24.71
N GLN A 375 -13.85 -13.00 24.36
CA GLN A 375 -12.59 -13.73 24.62
C GLN A 375 -11.73 -13.85 23.35
N ALA A 376 -10.41 -13.88 23.49
CA ALA A 376 -9.51 -14.16 22.37
C ALA A 376 -9.78 -15.56 21.79
N LYS A 377 -9.85 -15.71 20.47
CA LYS A 377 -9.92 -17.02 19.83
C LYS A 377 -8.53 -17.70 19.84
N ASP A 378 -8.50 -18.98 20.16
CA ASP A 378 -7.27 -19.78 20.13
C ASP A 378 -6.63 -19.76 18.74
N GLY A 379 -5.31 -19.50 18.70
CA GLY A 379 -4.53 -19.44 17.47
C GLY A 379 -4.78 -18.21 16.58
N ALA A 380 -5.66 -17.28 16.99
CA ALA A 380 -6.05 -16.12 16.19
C ALA A 380 -5.28 -14.84 16.51
N LEU A 381 -4.00 -14.98 16.88
CA LEU A 381 -3.04 -13.88 16.98
C LEU A 381 -2.39 -13.67 15.61
N PHE A 382 -2.52 -12.48 15.04
CA PHE A 382 -1.82 -12.10 13.81
C PHE A 382 -1.21 -10.71 13.93
N ALA A 383 -0.12 -10.50 13.23
CA ALA A 383 0.63 -9.25 13.27
C ALA A 383 0.80 -8.65 11.88
N TYR A 384 0.82 -7.34 11.82
CA TYR A 384 1.18 -6.55 10.65
C TYR A 384 2.49 -5.84 10.93
N ASP A 385 3.57 -6.19 10.23
CA ASP A 385 4.76 -5.34 10.13
C ASP A 385 4.49 -4.30 9.06
N CYS A 386 4.03 -3.14 9.51
CA CYS A 386 3.60 -2.03 8.66
C CYS A 386 4.79 -1.12 8.31
N ARG A 387 4.65 -0.34 7.24
CA ARG A 387 5.55 0.77 6.91
C ARG A 387 4.92 2.10 7.31
N VAL A 388 5.72 2.98 7.89
CA VAL A 388 5.37 4.38 8.16
C VAL A 388 6.45 5.29 7.60
N SER A 389 6.10 6.52 7.22
CA SER A 389 7.12 7.51 6.84
C SER A 389 8.03 7.78 8.04
N ALA A 390 9.35 7.76 7.82
CA ALA A 390 10.29 8.34 8.77
C ALA A 390 9.98 9.83 8.96
N ARG A 391 10.38 10.39 10.11
CA ARG A 391 10.14 11.79 10.47
C ARG A 391 11.41 12.48 10.93
N ASP A 392 11.45 13.80 10.75
CA ASP A 392 12.46 14.66 11.36
C ASP A 392 12.18 14.87 12.87
N GLU A 393 13.07 15.60 13.55
CA GLU A 393 12.95 15.93 14.97
C GLU A 393 11.70 16.77 15.28
N GLN A 394 11.18 17.49 14.29
CA GLN A 394 9.98 18.32 14.35
C GLN A 394 8.69 17.53 14.05
N GLY A 395 8.82 16.25 13.68
CA GLY A 395 7.70 15.37 13.37
C GLY A 395 7.16 15.50 11.94
N HIS A 396 7.84 16.19 11.01
CA HIS A 396 7.45 16.23 9.61
C HIS A 396 7.85 14.95 8.87
N PRO A 397 7.03 14.47 7.92
CA PRO A 397 7.37 13.28 7.14
C PRO A 397 8.57 13.54 6.22
N LEU A 398 9.57 12.68 6.31
CA LEU A 398 10.76 12.71 5.45
C LEU A 398 10.57 11.96 4.13
N THR A 399 9.46 11.23 3.97
CA THR A 399 9.18 10.38 2.81
C THR A 399 7.81 10.66 2.23
N ARG A 400 7.77 10.68 0.90
CA ARG A 400 6.56 10.74 0.08
C ARG A 400 6.64 9.66 -0.98
N TRP A 401 5.51 9.11 -1.40
CA TRP A 401 5.50 8.09 -2.46
C TRP A 401 5.08 8.73 -3.78
N LEU A 402 5.99 8.73 -4.75
CA LEU A 402 5.78 9.38 -6.04
C LEU A 402 5.32 8.37 -7.10
N PHE A 403 4.21 8.69 -7.77
CA PHE A 403 3.66 7.91 -8.88
C PHE A 403 3.15 8.81 -10.00
N ASP A 404 2.92 8.21 -11.16
CA ASP A 404 2.47 8.86 -12.37
C ASP A 404 1.19 8.17 -12.86
N ILE A 405 0.27 8.97 -13.40
CA ILE A 405 -0.89 8.48 -14.15
C ILE A 405 -0.71 8.87 -15.61
N ASP A 406 -0.88 7.93 -16.52
CA ASP A 406 -0.75 8.11 -17.97
C ASP A 406 -2.06 7.74 -18.69
N LEU A 407 -2.54 8.67 -19.50
CA LEU A 407 -3.76 8.63 -20.30
C LEU A 407 -3.45 8.50 -21.80
N GLY A 408 -2.23 8.17 -22.18
CA GLY A 408 -1.79 8.05 -23.58
C GLY A 408 -2.61 7.04 -24.37
N ALA A 409 -3.04 5.94 -23.74
CA ALA A 409 -3.91 4.94 -24.34
C ALA A 409 -5.40 5.34 -24.38
N VAL A 410 -5.80 6.37 -23.63
CA VAL A 410 -7.17 6.92 -23.67
C VAL A 410 -7.36 7.74 -24.95
N PRO A 411 -8.49 7.61 -25.68
CA PRO A 411 -8.76 8.43 -26.86
C PRO A 411 -8.70 9.92 -26.56
N GLU A 412 -8.04 10.70 -27.43
CA GLU A 412 -7.77 12.12 -27.21
C GLU A 412 -9.01 12.95 -26.85
N GLN A 413 -10.12 12.70 -27.55
CA GLN A 413 -11.41 13.35 -27.32
C GLN A 413 -11.99 13.13 -25.91
N ASP A 414 -11.63 12.03 -25.23
CA ASP A 414 -12.15 11.68 -23.90
C ASP A 414 -11.15 12.02 -22.78
N ARG A 415 -9.86 12.26 -23.11
CA ARG A 415 -8.78 12.49 -22.12
C ARG A 415 -9.10 13.59 -21.12
N GLY A 416 -9.65 14.71 -21.58
CA GLY A 416 -9.98 15.84 -20.69
C GLY A 416 -11.03 15.50 -19.63
N SER A 417 -12.05 14.72 -20.00
CA SER A 417 -13.09 14.28 -19.05
C SER A 417 -12.56 13.24 -18.05
N VAL A 418 -11.70 12.34 -18.52
CA VAL A 418 -11.02 11.34 -17.68
C VAL A 418 -10.08 12.03 -16.69
N ALA A 419 -9.25 12.96 -17.16
CA ALA A 419 -8.33 13.75 -16.34
C ALA A 419 -9.07 14.53 -15.24
N GLN A 420 -10.14 15.25 -15.58
CA GLN A 420 -10.93 16.00 -14.60
C GLN A 420 -11.55 15.07 -13.54
N SER A 421 -12.08 13.92 -13.95
CA SER A 421 -12.64 12.93 -13.02
C SER A 421 -11.58 12.37 -12.06
N LEU A 422 -10.36 12.15 -12.55
CA LEU A 422 -9.24 11.70 -11.73
C LEU A 422 -8.80 12.77 -10.73
N ASP A 423 -8.66 14.02 -11.17
CA ASP A 423 -8.30 15.14 -10.29
C ASP A 423 -9.34 15.31 -9.16
N ASP A 424 -10.63 15.28 -9.50
CA ASP A 424 -11.72 15.36 -8.53
C ASP A 424 -11.72 14.19 -7.54
N MET A 425 -11.25 13.01 -7.95
CA MET A 425 -11.16 11.84 -7.07
C MET A 425 -9.92 11.87 -6.19
N LEU A 426 -8.76 12.19 -6.76
CA LEU A 426 -7.49 12.22 -6.05
C LEU A 426 -7.43 13.35 -5.02
N ALA A 427 -8.12 14.46 -5.29
CA ALA A 427 -8.29 15.55 -4.33
C ALA A 427 -8.98 15.14 -3.02
N GLU A 428 -9.75 14.05 -2.99
CA GLU A 428 -10.33 13.51 -1.74
C GLU A 428 -9.31 12.69 -0.91
N GLY A 429 -8.17 12.33 -1.49
CA GLY A 429 -7.22 11.37 -0.96
C GLY A 429 -7.50 9.93 -1.43
N LEU A 430 -6.52 9.03 -1.30
CA LEU A 430 -6.69 7.60 -1.57
C LEU A 430 -7.03 6.85 -0.28
N ALA A 431 -8.20 6.24 -0.25
CA ALA A 431 -8.61 5.33 0.82
C ALA A 431 -9.77 4.43 0.38
N PRO A 432 -9.89 3.21 0.94
CA PRO A 432 -8.95 2.59 1.89
C PRO A 432 -7.82 1.82 1.19
N LEU A 433 -6.60 1.88 1.75
CA LEU A 433 -5.41 1.21 1.24
C LEU A 433 -4.96 0.02 2.12
N GLY A 434 -4.66 -1.11 1.47
CA GLY A 434 -4.02 -2.26 2.13
C GLY A 434 -4.88 -3.00 3.15
N LYS A 435 -4.24 -3.71 4.07
CA LYS A 435 -4.89 -4.44 5.18
C LYS A 435 -5.27 -3.55 6.37
N THR A 436 -4.69 -2.35 6.44
CA THR A 436 -4.94 -1.38 7.51
C THR A 436 -6.05 -0.39 7.18
N ASP A 437 -6.64 -0.48 5.97
CA ASP A 437 -7.58 0.50 5.42
C ASP A 437 -7.07 1.95 5.51
N ALA A 438 -5.74 2.11 5.39
CA ALA A 438 -5.05 3.37 5.56
C ALA A 438 -5.52 4.43 4.56
N ARG A 439 -5.44 5.70 4.97
CA ARG A 439 -5.67 6.86 4.11
C ARG A 439 -4.34 7.49 3.73
N MET A 440 -4.21 7.83 2.45
CA MET A 440 -3.12 8.67 1.96
C MET A 440 -3.69 9.96 1.38
N GLU A 441 -3.08 11.07 1.75
CA GLU A 441 -3.28 12.34 1.05
C GLU A 441 -2.59 12.27 -0.30
N VAL A 442 -3.18 12.93 -1.30
CA VAL A 442 -2.60 13.03 -2.64
C VAL A 442 -2.35 14.51 -2.91
N GLN A 443 -1.20 14.81 -3.50
CA GLN A 443 -0.90 16.14 -4.01
C GLN A 443 -0.34 16.03 -5.43
N PRO A 444 -0.76 16.88 -6.37
CA PRO A 444 -0.09 17.00 -7.66
C PRO A 444 1.33 17.52 -7.41
N CYS A 445 2.28 17.04 -8.21
CA CYS A 445 3.69 17.32 -8.00
C CYS A 445 4.37 17.48 -9.35
N ASP A 446 5.14 18.56 -9.50
CA ASP A 446 5.90 18.85 -10.72
C ASP A 446 7.39 18.43 -10.59
N ASP A 447 7.71 17.65 -9.54
CA ASP A 447 9.11 17.38 -9.19
C ASP A 447 9.78 16.40 -10.17
N GLY A 448 10.71 16.97 -10.92
CA GLY A 448 11.74 16.28 -11.69
C GLY A 448 11.22 15.48 -12.89
N ALA A 449 12.18 15.02 -13.69
CA ALA A 449 11.89 14.08 -14.77
C ALA A 449 11.25 12.79 -14.21
N VAL A 450 10.49 12.08 -15.05
CA VAL A 450 9.84 10.82 -14.63
C VAL A 450 10.88 9.86 -14.07
N TRP A 451 12.03 9.85 -14.73
CA TRP A 451 13.28 9.23 -14.37
C TRP A 451 14.42 10.20 -14.64
N PRO A 452 15.52 10.15 -13.88
CA PRO A 452 16.79 10.63 -14.39
C PRO A 452 17.23 9.64 -15.49
N SER A 453 16.71 9.80 -16.70
CA SER A 453 17.02 8.97 -17.88
C SER A 453 17.81 9.80 -18.88
N GLY A 454 18.85 9.23 -19.48
CA GLY A 454 19.53 9.86 -20.61
C GLY A 454 18.58 9.99 -21.82
N PRO A 455 18.70 11.07 -22.62
CA PRO A 455 17.91 11.17 -23.85
C PRO A 455 18.28 10.03 -24.80
N ALA A 456 17.29 9.41 -25.44
CA ALA A 456 17.52 8.48 -26.58
C ALA A 456 18.02 9.21 -27.86
N GLN A 457 18.43 10.47 -27.72
CA GLN A 457 18.95 11.30 -28.80
C GLN A 457 20.44 11.02 -28.99
N GLY A 458 20.88 10.99 -30.25
CA GLY A 458 22.29 10.79 -30.59
C GLY A 458 22.80 9.35 -30.49
N LEU A 459 21.92 8.35 -30.37
CA LEU A 459 22.29 6.93 -30.46
C LEU A 459 23.01 6.64 -31.79
N LYS A 460 24.10 5.88 -31.72
CA LYS A 460 24.89 5.40 -32.86
C LYS A 460 24.84 3.89 -32.94
N LYS A 461 25.01 3.36 -34.14
CA LYS A 461 25.15 1.91 -34.35
C LYS A 461 26.34 1.39 -33.54
N GLY A 462 26.12 0.30 -32.79
CA GLY A 462 27.10 -0.29 -31.89
C GLY A 462 27.08 0.26 -30.45
N ASP A 463 26.30 1.32 -30.17
CA ASP A 463 26.17 1.82 -28.80
C ASP A 463 25.49 0.76 -27.91
N LYS A 464 26.00 0.61 -26.68
CA LYS A 464 25.37 -0.22 -25.64
C LYS A 464 24.42 0.63 -24.79
N VAL A 465 23.16 0.19 -24.72
CA VAL A 465 22.08 0.87 -23.99
C VAL A 465 21.56 -0.06 -22.89
N PRO A 466 21.75 0.28 -21.60
CA PRO A 466 21.12 -0.43 -20.51
C PRO A 466 19.66 0.02 -20.36
N VAL A 467 18.77 -0.96 -20.19
CA VAL A 467 17.36 -0.78 -19.85
C VAL A 467 17.14 -1.39 -18.48
N LEU A 468 16.86 -0.54 -17.51
CA LEU A 468 16.57 -0.93 -16.13
C LEU A 468 15.08 -1.19 -15.97
N LEU A 469 14.72 -2.35 -15.44
CA LEU A 469 13.37 -2.65 -15.03
C LEU A 469 13.08 -1.98 -13.68
N VAL A 470 12.14 -1.02 -13.68
CA VAL A 470 11.76 -0.24 -12.49
C VAL A 470 10.80 -1.04 -11.59
N THR A 471 9.93 -1.83 -12.21
CA THR A 471 8.89 -2.61 -11.53
C THR A 471 8.88 -4.02 -12.07
N ASP A 472 8.54 -5.01 -11.26
CA ASP A 472 8.41 -6.41 -11.68
C ASP A 472 7.65 -6.55 -13.01
N ALA A 473 8.11 -7.47 -13.87
CA ALA A 473 7.51 -7.75 -15.17
C ALA A 473 7.30 -9.25 -15.38
N LEU A 474 6.19 -9.59 -16.05
CA LEU A 474 5.94 -10.94 -16.55
C LEU A 474 6.43 -11.01 -17.99
N LEU A 475 7.68 -11.44 -18.19
CA LEU A 475 8.36 -11.43 -19.49
C LEU A 475 8.34 -12.77 -20.22
N PHE A 476 8.06 -13.87 -19.53
CA PHE A 476 7.92 -15.19 -20.15
C PHE A 476 7.02 -16.08 -19.28
N PRO A 477 6.34 -17.08 -19.87
CA PRO A 477 5.50 -17.99 -19.12
C PRO A 477 6.35 -19.01 -18.32
N THR A 478 5.80 -19.50 -17.21
CA THR A 478 6.48 -20.47 -16.34
C THR A 478 6.85 -21.79 -17.05
N THR A 479 6.17 -22.11 -18.15
CA THR A 479 6.44 -23.28 -19.02
C THR A 479 7.86 -23.29 -19.59
N GLU A 480 8.45 -22.11 -19.82
CA GLU A 480 9.80 -21.97 -20.40
C GLU A 480 10.91 -22.41 -19.44
N ILE A 481 10.60 -22.51 -18.14
CA ILE A 481 11.57 -22.88 -17.11
C ILE A 481 11.13 -24.10 -16.29
N GLU A 482 10.08 -24.80 -16.73
CA GLU A 482 9.57 -25.99 -16.05
C GLU A 482 10.53 -27.18 -16.30
N PRO A 483 10.98 -27.90 -15.25
CA PRO A 483 11.79 -29.09 -15.43
C PRO A 483 11.11 -30.11 -16.37
N PRO A 484 11.85 -30.80 -17.25
CA PRO A 484 13.31 -30.94 -17.28
C PRO A 484 14.04 -29.92 -18.18
N ALA A 485 13.45 -28.75 -18.48
CA ALA A 485 14.06 -27.77 -19.39
C ALA A 485 15.48 -27.37 -18.96
N VAL A 486 16.44 -27.41 -19.90
CA VAL A 486 17.71 -26.71 -19.75
C VAL A 486 17.40 -25.23 -19.93
N VAL A 487 17.45 -24.47 -18.84
CA VAL A 487 17.06 -23.06 -18.85
C VAL A 487 18.20 -22.22 -19.40
N ASP A 488 17.98 -21.63 -20.57
CA ASP A 488 18.84 -20.58 -21.13
C ASP A 488 18.09 -19.24 -21.12
N LEU A 489 18.30 -18.48 -20.05
CA LEU A 489 17.67 -17.16 -19.88
C LEU A 489 18.10 -16.16 -20.97
N VAL A 490 19.29 -16.30 -21.55
CA VAL A 490 19.73 -15.41 -22.64
C VAL A 490 18.85 -15.61 -23.86
N THR A 491 18.64 -16.87 -24.24
CA THR A 491 17.76 -17.22 -25.37
C THR A 491 16.30 -16.83 -25.11
N ILE A 492 15.78 -17.09 -23.90
CA ILE A 492 14.42 -16.70 -23.50
C ILE A 492 14.27 -15.19 -23.62
N TYR A 493 15.10 -14.38 -22.93
CA TYR A 493 14.97 -12.93 -22.98
C TYR A 493 15.17 -12.37 -24.39
N THR A 494 16.11 -12.90 -25.17
CA THR A 494 16.30 -12.50 -26.57
C THR A 494 14.99 -12.63 -27.35
N THR A 495 14.37 -13.81 -27.30
CA THR A 495 13.11 -14.10 -28.01
C THR A 495 11.99 -13.14 -27.60
N GLN A 496 11.82 -12.93 -26.29
CA GLN A 496 10.74 -12.08 -25.77
C GLN A 496 10.96 -10.60 -26.10
N PHE A 497 12.19 -10.08 -25.99
CA PHE A 497 12.48 -8.69 -26.37
C PHE A 497 12.38 -8.45 -27.87
N GLU A 498 12.77 -9.40 -28.71
CA GLU A 498 12.55 -9.28 -30.15
C GLU A 498 11.05 -9.21 -30.49
N ALA A 499 10.21 -10.02 -29.84
CA ALA A 499 8.77 -9.96 -30.01
C ALA A 499 8.21 -8.58 -29.62
N LEU A 500 8.63 -8.04 -28.47
CA LEU A 500 8.23 -6.70 -28.02
C LEU A 500 8.68 -5.58 -28.98
N GLN A 501 9.86 -5.71 -29.59
CA GLN A 501 10.34 -4.75 -30.59
C GLN A 501 9.49 -4.78 -31.87
N ARG A 502 9.17 -5.99 -32.36
CA ARG A 502 8.37 -6.18 -33.58
C ARG A 502 6.96 -5.59 -33.47
N GLU A 503 6.38 -5.55 -32.28
CA GLU A 503 5.10 -4.85 -32.06
C GLU A 503 5.19 -3.33 -32.31
N ILE A 504 6.37 -2.73 -32.13
CA ILE A 504 6.57 -1.28 -32.25
C ILE A 504 7.00 -0.91 -33.67
N VAL A 505 7.97 -1.63 -34.25
CA VAL A 505 8.50 -1.33 -35.58
C VAL A 505 7.76 -2.02 -36.73
N GLY A 506 6.89 -2.98 -36.40
CA GLY A 506 6.12 -3.77 -37.36
C GLY A 506 6.78 -5.10 -37.71
N ALA A 507 5.97 -6.14 -37.90
CA ALA A 507 6.43 -7.51 -38.17
C ALA A 507 7.19 -7.68 -39.51
N ALA A 508 7.06 -6.73 -40.43
CA ALA A 508 7.73 -6.75 -41.74
C ALA A 508 9.17 -6.22 -41.71
N ALA A 509 9.66 -5.72 -40.56
CA ALA A 509 11.04 -5.29 -40.43
C ALA A 509 11.98 -6.51 -40.54
N ALA A 510 12.98 -6.42 -41.42
CA ALA A 510 13.93 -7.50 -41.69
C ALA A 510 14.82 -7.81 -40.47
N ASP A 511 15.19 -6.79 -39.70
CA ASP A 511 16.00 -6.89 -38.48
C ASP A 511 15.34 -6.11 -37.34
N VAL A 512 15.59 -6.54 -36.09
CA VAL A 512 15.21 -5.77 -34.90
C VAL A 512 16.20 -4.61 -34.67
N PRO A 513 15.72 -3.42 -34.27
CA PRO A 513 16.58 -2.24 -34.15
C PRO A 513 17.57 -2.31 -32.98
N LEU A 514 17.27 -3.10 -31.96
CA LEU A 514 18.13 -3.38 -30.81
C LEU A 514 18.45 -4.87 -30.75
N ARG A 515 19.74 -5.21 -30.72
CA ARG A 515 20.20 -6.57 -30.47
C ARG A 515 20.39 -6.77 -28.97
N TYR A 516 19.78 -7.81 -28.41
CA TYR A 516 20.02 -8.20 -27.03
C TYR A 516 21.48 -8.68 -26.85
N SER A 517 22.16 -8.21 -25.80
CA SER A 517 23.54 -8.61 -25.50
C SER A 517 23.60 -9.49 -24.25
N HIS A 518 23.35 -8.92 -23.07
CA HIS A 518 23.44 -9.62 -21.79
C HIS A 518 22.55 -8.95 -20.74
N HIS A 519 22.51 -9.51 -19.52
CA HIS A 519 21.67 -9.02 -18.45
C HIS A 519 22.21 -9.27 -17.05
N PHE A 520 21.66 -8.52 -16.11
CA PHE A 520 21.78 -8.72 -14.66
C PHE A 520 20.35 -8.78 -14.14
N ALA A 521 19.79 -9.98 -13.96
CA ALA A 521 18.38 -10.12 -13.60
C ALA A 521 18.16 -11.20 -12.54
N THR A 522 17.16 -10.95 -11.70
CA THR A 522 16.68 -11.89 -10.69
C THR A 522 15.23 -12.21 -11.01
N GLN A 523 14.83 -13.46 -10.74
CA GLN A 523 13.46 -13.91 -10.95
C GLN A 523 12.90 -14.47 -9.64
N ARG A 524 11.60 -14.25 -9.43
CA ARG A 524 10.85 -14.89 -8.34
C ARG A 524 9.59 -15.57 -8.84
N LEU A 525 9.16 -16.59 -8.11
CA LEU A 525 7.84 -17.17 -8.27
C LEU A 525 6.80 -16.35 -7.52
N ALA A 526 5.84 -15.82 -8.26
CA ALA A 526 4.70 -15.10 -7.74
C ALA A 526 3.48 -16.02 -7.69
N GLY A 527 2.98 -16.24 -6.48
CA GLY A 527 1.97 -17.24 -6.26
C GLY A 527 1.29 -17.18 -4.91
N GLY A 528 0.59 -18.25 -4.58
CA GLY A 528 -0.06 -18.47 -3.29
C GLY A 528 -1.55 -18.66 -3.42
N ARG A 529 -2.17 -19.05 -2.30
CA ARG A 529 -3.61 -19.38 -2.24
C ARG A 529 -4.50 -18.26 -2.77
N PHE A 530 -4.19 -17.00 -2.45
CA PHE A 530 -4.97 -15.86 -2.94
C PHE A 530 -4.93 -15.72 -4.46
N LEU A 531 -3.73 -15.72 -5.07
CA LEU A 531 -3.61 -15.61 -6.53
C LEU A 531 -4.24 -16.82 -7.22
N HIS A 532 -4.02 -18.02 -6.65
CA HIS A 532 -4.65 -19.23 -7.13
C HIS A 532 -6.18 -19.11 -7.11
N GLU A 533 -6.81 -18.83 -5.97
CA GLU A 533 -8.26 -18.82 -5.84
C GLU A 533 -8.93 -17.66 -6.61
N ARG A 534 -8.26 -16.50 -6.71
CA ARG A 534 -8.84 -15.31 -7.35
C ARG A 534 -8.80 -15.37 -8.87
N TYR A 535 -7.73 -15.91 -9.45
CA TYR A 535 -7.46 -15.82 -10.89
C TYR A 535 -7.54 -17.17 -11.62
N ARG A 536 -8.02 -18.23 -10.95
CA ARG A 536 -8.16 -19.54 -11.59
C ARG A 536 -9.25 -19.52 -12.65
N GLU A 537 -8.88 -19.75 -13.91
CA GLU A 537 -9.87 -19.89 -14.99
C GLU A 537 -10.57 -21.25 -14.96
N ARG A 538 -9.84 -22.33 -14.64
CA ARG A 538 -10.33 -23.71 -14.71
C ARG A 538 -9.96 -24.49 -13.45
N LYS A 539 -10.96 -25.07 -12.78
CA LYS A 539 -10.76 -25.92 -11.60
C LYS A 539 -10.01 -27.23 -11.90
N ASP A 540 -9.81 -27.55 -13.17
CA ASP A 540 -9.22 -28.83 -13.60
C ASP A 540 -7.76 -28.69 -14.05
N GLN A 541 -7.21 -27.48 -14.11
CA GLN A 541 -5.79 -27.26 -14.43
C GLN A 541 -4.93 -27.23 -13.16
N PRO A 542 -3.70 -27.78 -13.21
CA PRO A 542 -2.74 -27.68 -12.12
C PRO A 542 -2.37 -26.22 -11.86
N TYR A 543 -2.18 -25.89 -10.59
CA TYR A 543 -1.75 -24.56 -10.20
C TYR A 543 -0.32 -24.29 -10.68
N ARG A 544 -0.15 -23.22 -11.47
CA ARG A 544 1.15 -22.76 -11.95
C ARG A 544 1.40 -21.35 -11.41
N PRO A 545 2.42 -21.13 -10.56
CA PRO A 545 2.82 -19.79 -10.17
C PRO A 545 3.35 -19.03 -11.40
N LEU A 546 3.30 -17.71 -11.35
CA LEU A 546 3.86 -16.83 -12.40
C LEU A 546 5.34 -16.57 -12.12
N VAL A 547 6.16 -16.45 -13.16
CA VAL A 547 7.57 -16.06 -13.02
C VAL A 547 7.69 -14.57 -13.27
N LEU A 548 8.10 -13.82 -12.25
CA LEU A 548 8.33 -12.38 -12.40
C LEU A 548 9.83 -12.13 -12.50
N THR A 549 10.24 -11.39 -13.51
CA THR A 549 11.54 -10.73 -13.51
C THR A 549 11.46 -9.51 -12.61
N GLU A 550 12.32 -9.45 -11.61
CA GLU A 550 12.21 -8.48 -10.52
C GLU A 550 12.70 -7.09 -10.90
N ALA A 551 12.10 -6.07 -10.28
CA ALA A 551 12.62 -4.70 -10.29
C ALA A 551 14.13 -4.65 -9.96
N GLY A 552 14.85 -3.75 -10.59
CA GLY A 552 16.31 -3.65 -10.51
C GLY A 552 17.03 -4.43 -11.62
N SER A 553 16.37 -5.37 -12.30
CA SER A 553 16.98 -6.12 -13.40
C SER A 553 17.42 -5.19 -14.53
N VAL A 554 18.61 -5.41 -15.09
CA VAL A 554 19.20 -4.60 -16.16
C VAL A 554 19.39 -5.46 -17.40
N PHE A 555 18.87 -5.00 -18.53
CA PHE A 555 19.04 -5.63 -19.84
C PHE A 555 19.87 -4.72 -20.74
N VAL A 556 20.90 -5.26 -21.37
CA VAL A 556 21.83 -4.47 -22.18
C VAL A 556 21.61 -4.79 -23.64
N PHE A 557 21.34 -3.75 -24.42
CA PHE A 557 21.10 -3.83 -25.85
C PHE A 557 22.20 -3.12 -26.63
N GLU A 558 22.51 -3.63 -27.82
CA GLU A 558 23.35 -2.97 -28.80
C GLU A 558 22.47 -2.36 -29.91
N VAL A 559 22.72 -1.10 -30.25
CA VAL A 559 21.99 -0.40 -31.31
C VAL A 559 22.40 -0.94 -32.67
N VAL A 560 21.44 -1.53 -33.39
CA VAL A 560 21.62 -2.01 -34.78
C VAL A 560 21.17 -0.93 -35.77
N GLU A 561 19.99 -0.34 -35.51
CA GLU A 561 19.36 0.68 -36.35
C GLU A 561 18.93 1.86 -35.45
N PRO A 562 19.64 3.01 -35.49
CA PRO A 562 19.47 4.10 -34.52
C PRO A 562 18.07 4.72 -34.41
N ASP A 563 17.34 4.90 -35.51
CA ASP A 563 16.05 5.57 -35.49
C ASP A 563 14.92 4.64 -35.01
N GLY A 564 14.96 3.37 -35.42
CA GLY A 564 14.13 2.31 -34.86
C GLY A 564 14.43 2.07 -33.38
N ALA A 565 15.70 2.11 -32.98
CA ALA A 565 16.10 1.94 -31.59
C ALA A 565 15.54 3.07 -30.73
N ARG A 566 15.63 4.32 -31.22
CA ARG A 566 15.02 5.47 -30.56
C ARG A 566 13.51 5.28 -30.37
N ARG A 567 12.79 4.90 -31.43
CA ARG A 567 11.33 4.66 -31.35
C ARG A 567 10.97 3.58 -30.34
N VAL A 568 11.71 2.47 -30.31
CA VAL A 568 11.49 1.38 -29.33
C VAL A 568 11.73 1.86 -27.91
N LEU A 569 12.88 2.49 -27.66
CA LEU A 569 13.28 2.94 -26.33
C LEU A 569 12.33 4.03 -25.79
N GLU A 570 11.92 4.98 -26.63
CA GLU A 570 10.93 6.00 -26.26
C GLU A 570 9.56 5.37 -25.96
N ALA A 571 9.13 4.38 -26.75
CA ALA A 571 7.88 3.67 -26.50
C ALA A 571 7.93 2.88 -25.18
N TRP A 572 9.01 2.16 -24.90
CA TRP A 572 9.18 1.44 -23.63
C TRP A 572 9.26 2.39 -22.44
N GLN A 573 9.99 3.50 -22.56
CA GLN A 573 10.07 4.50 -21.50
C GLN A 573 8.71 5.16 -21.22
N ARG A 574 7.93 5.41 -22.27
CA ARG A 574 6.60 6.00 -22.14
C ARG A 574 5.58 5.00 -21.62
N HIS A 575 5.50 3.80 -22.18
CA HIS A 575 4.37 2.90 -21.92
C HIS A 575 4.72 1.71 -21.01
N GLY A 576 6.00 1.53 -20.68
CA GLY A 576 6.49 0.28 -20.11
C GLY A 576 6.60 -0.82 -21.16
N LEU A 577 7.10 -1.98 -20.74
CA LEU A 577 7.08 -3.21 -21.50
C LEU A 577 5.67 -3.78 -21.48
N LYS A 578 5.14 -4.07 -22.67
CA LYS A 578 3.91 -4.87 -22.80
C LYS A 578 4.16 -6.31 -22.37
N LEU A 579 3.08 -7.07 -22.18
CA LEU A 579 3.19 -8.51 -22.06
C LEU A 579 3.63 -9.09 -23.41
N PRO A 580 4.66 -9.95 -23.45
CA PRO A 580 5.01 -10.64 -24.68
C PRO A 580 3.85 -11.53 -25.19
N PRO A 581 3.72 -11.76 -26.51
CA PRO A 581 2.59 -12.50 -27.08
C PRO A 581 2.37 -13.88 -26.46
N GLU A 582 3.46 -14.58 -26.13
CA GLU A 582 3.40 -15.90 -25.51
C GLU A 582 2.84 -15.85 -24.08
N VAL A 583 3.24 -14.83 -23.31
CA VAL A 583 2.66 -14.58 -21.99
C VAL A 583 1.17 -14.30 -22.09
N GLN A 584 0.75 -13.48 -23.06
CA GLN A 584 -0.67 -13.20 -23.30
C GLN A 584 -1.44 -14.47 -23.64
N GLN A 585 -0.85 -15.37 -24.42
CA GLN A 585 -1.46 -16.64 -24.79
C GLN A 585 -1.60 -17.59 -23.59
N CYS A 586 -0.58 -17.66 -22.72
CA CYS A 586 -0.56 -18.57 -21.57
C CYS A 586 -1.34 -18.06 -20.36
N HIS A 587 -1.33 -16.76 -20.11
CA HIS A 587 -1.81 -16.15 -18.88
C HIS A 587 -2.90 -15.09 -19.10
N GLY A 588 -3.25 -14.77 -20.36
CA GLY A 588 -4.16 -13.70 -20.71
C GLY A 588 -3.51 -12.32 -20.70
N ALA A 589 -4.28 -11.32 -21.13
CA ALA A 589 -3.83 -9.93 -21.24
C ALA A 589 -4.71 -8.95 -20.44
N ASP A 590 -5.52 -9.47 -19.51
CA ASP A 590 -6.47 -8.68 -18.75
C ASP A 590 -6.35 -8.89 -17.24
N TRP A 591 -6.88 -7.93 -16.48
CA TRP A 591 -6.70 -7.87 -15.03
C TRP A 591 -7.47 -8.98 -14.30
N THR A 592 -8.41 -9.64 -14.97
CA THR A 592 -9.18 -10.76 -14.44
C THR A 592 -8.39 -12.06 -14.47
N ARG A 593 -7.27 -12.11 -15.20
CA ARG A 593 -6.36 -13.26 -15.24
C ARG A 593 -5.12 -13.11 -14.38
N HIS A 594 -4.58 -11.91 -14.23
CA HIS A 594 -3.51 -11.64 -13.27
C HIS A 594 -3.35 -10.13 -13.01
N PRO A 595 -2.70 -9.73 -11.90
CA PRO A 595 -2.52 -8.31 -11.59
C PRO A 595 -1.32 -7.67 -12.32
N TYR A 596 -0.40 -8.49 -12.86
CA TYR A 596 0.89 -8.05 -13.42
C TYR A 596 0.80 -7.45 -14.82
N LEU A 597 0.08 -6.33 -14.95
CA LEU A 597 -0.16 -5.64 -16.23
C LEU A 597 0.56 -4.29 -16.32
N PRO A 598 0.94 -3.83 -17.53
CA PRO A 598 1.50 -2.50 -17.75
C PRO A 598 0.62 -1.37 -17.22
N GLU A 599 -0.69 -1.49 -17.37
CA GLU A 599 -1.69 -0.53 -16.92
C GLU A 599 -1.78 -0.48 -15.39
N ASN A 600 -1.42 -1.57 -14.71
CA ASN A 600 -1.27 -1.64 -13.24
C ASN A 600 0.15 -1.25 -12.79
N GLY A 601 0.97 -0.75 -13.70
CA GLY A 601 2.30 -0.22 -13.43
C GLY A 601 3.40 -1.26 -13.40
N HIS A 602 3.17 -2.48 -13.88
CA HIS A 602 4.22 -3.50 -14.07
C HIS A 602 4.97 -3.28 -15.38
N GLY A 603 6.17 -3.85 -15.53
CA GLY A 603 6.96 -3.67 -16.76
C GLY A 603 7.45 -2.24 -16.99
N GLU A 604 7.38 -1.35 -16.01
CA GLU A 604 7.94 -0.02 -16.13
C GLU A 604 9.47 -0.07 -16.27
N VAL A 605 10.04 0.72 -17.19
CA VAL A 605 11.48 0.74 -17.44
C VAL A 605 12.06 2.15 -17.44
N ALA A 606 13.35 2.24 -17.11
CA ALA A 606 14.18 3.41 -17.31
C ALA A 606 15.26 3.08 -18.35
N VAL A 607 15.33 3.89 -19.40
CA VAL A 607 16.35 3.77 -20.45
C VAL A 607 17.55 4.62 -20.07
N HIS A 608 18.74 4.02 -20.14
CA HIS A 608 20.00 4.68 -19.79
C HIS A 608 19.92 5.45 -18.45
N PRO A 609 19.59 4.75 -17.33
CA PRO A 609 19.33 5.39 -16.05
C PRO A 609 20.55 6.16 -15.55
N GLN A 610 20.35 7.43 -15.20
CA GLN A 610 21.34 8.27 -14.54
C GLN A 610 21.23 8.07 -13.02
N HIS A 611 21.66 6.91 -12.54
CA HIS A 611 21.60 6.55 -11.12
C HIS A 611 22.77 7.11 -10.27
N GLY A 612 23.68 7.90 -10.87
CA GLY A 612 24.77 8.56 -10.13
C GLY A 612 25.94 7.65 -9.73
N PHE A 613 26.04 6.43 -10.28
CA PHE A 613 27.18 5.53 -10.07
C PHE A 613 28.08 5.54 -11.31
N GLN A 614 29.40 5.54 -11.09
CA GLN A 614 30.36 5.46 -12.18
C GLN A 614 30.37 4.04 -12.78
N PRO A 615 30.56 3.89 -14.11
CA PRO A 615 30.80 2.58 -14.71
C PRO A 615 32.04 1.90 -14.10
N LEU A 616 32.01 0.57 -14.05
CA LEU A 616 33.10 -0.27 -13.54
C LEU A 616 34.38 -0.14 -14.36
#